data_AF-A0ABD1RHB7-F1
#
_entry.id   AF-A0ABD1RHB7-F1
#
_cell.length_a   1.000
_cell.length_b   1.000
_cell.length_c   1.000
_cell.angle_alpha   90.00
_cell.angle_beta   90.00
_cell.angle_gamma   90.00
#
_symmetry.space_group_name_H-M   'P 1'
#
loop_
_entity.id
_entity.type
_entity.pdbx_description
1 polymer ?
#
loop_
_entity_poly.entity_id
_entity_poly.type
_entity_poly.pdbx_seq_one_letter_code
_entity_poly.pdbx_strand_id
1 'polypeptide(L)'
;MSIIITAVGKLRGCIRQVEYSNPSGASEQDIIDEENVGGTSTGRPIGIKKAKGKKKTEEENAIVIEEIREQNRQLSERLTKRNDDKQQNYHIQMLRAQTEAKKVDVAAKKVAVAEIREENRILLTNLNDVADPNLRELIRSEQKRIVQKRSDELAKQSQSTSTPFGQYFDDFGGSGNDLPDY
;
A
#
# COMPACT_ATOMS: atom_id res chain seq x y z
N MET A 1 24.94 35.07 -15.30
CA MET A 1 26.39 34.82 -15.08
C MET A 1 26.77 34.81 -13.59
N SER A 2 26.21 35.68 -12.74
CA SER A 2 26.53 35.77 -11.30
C SER A 2 26.22 34.52 -10.46
N ILE A 3 25.19 33.75 -10.84
CA ILE A 3 24.81 32.50 -10.15
C ILE A 3 25.91 31.44 -10.28
N ILE A 4 26.51 31.33 -11.48
CA ILE A 4 27.56 30.33 -11.77
C ILE A 4 28.83 30.69 -10.98
N ILE A 5 29.22 31.96 -10.95
CA ILE A 5 30.39 32.44 -10.19
C ILE A 5 30.22 32.16 -8.70
N THR A 6 29.01 32.38 -8.17
CA THR A 6 28.68 32.10 -6.76
C THR A 6 28.75 30.60 -6.47
N ALA A 7 28.26 29.75 -7.36
CA ALA A 7 28.32 28.30 -7.21
C ALA A 7 29.76 27.77 -7.22
N VAL A 8 30.61 28.28 -8.11
CA VAL A 8 32.04 27.92 -8.16
C VAL A 8 32.77 28.37 -6.89
N GLY A 9 32.43 29.55 -6.35
CA GLY A 9 32.97 30.02 -5.07
C GLY A 9 32.64 29.08 -3.91
N LYS A 10 31.38 28.63 -3.81
CA LYS A 10 30.94 27.67 -2.80
C LYS A 10 31.65 26.32 -2.92
N LEU A 11 31.79 25.80 -4.15
CA LEU A 11 32.49 24.53 -4.40
C LEU A 11 33.96 24.59 -3.97
N ARG A 12 34.66 25.69 -4.29
CA ARG A 12 36.05 25.90 -3.84
C ARG A 12 36.19 26.03 -2.33
N GLY A 13 35.16 26.56 -1.65
CA GLY A 13 35.10 26.59 -0.20
C GLY A 13 35.01 25.18 0.39
N CYS A 14 34.11 24.35 -0.15
CA CYS A 14 33.93 22.97 0.30
C CYS A 14 35.20 22.12 0.08
N ILE A 15 35.88 22.25 -1.07
CA ILE A 15 37.12 21.49 -1.34
C ILE A 15 38.19 21.82 -0.30
N ARG A 16 38.43 23.12 -0.03
CA ARG A 16 39.40 23.53 0.98
C ARG A 16 39.03 23.02 2.38
N GLN A 17 37.75 23.05 2.73
CA GLN A 17 37.29 22.52 4.02
C GLN A 17 37.56 21.01 4.17
N VAL A 18 37.40 20.25 3.09
CA VAL A 18 37.74 18.81 3.05
C VAL A 18 39.25 18.60 3.16
N GLU A 19 40.06 19.37 2.44
CA GLU A 19 41.53 19.31 2.53
C GLU A 19 42.03 19.64 3.95
N TYR A 20 41.47 20.66 4.60
CA TYR A 20 41.79 20.99 6.00
C TYR A 20 41.33 19.93 7.01
N SER A 21 40.29 19.16 6.68
CA SER A 21 39.77 18.08 7.54
C SER A 21 40.54 16.77 7.34
N ASN A 22 41.31 16.65 6.24
CA ASN A 22 42.23 15.56 5.96
C ASN A 22 43.66 16.12 5.76
N PRO A 23 44.27 16.73 6.79
CA PRO A 23 45.70 16.98 6.72
C PRO A 23 46.34 15.59 6.62
N SER A 24 46.95 15.27 5.48
CA SER A 24 47.78 14.07 5.38
C SER A 24 48.79 14.15 6.51
N GLY A 25 48.60 13.35 7.57
CA GLY A 25 49.44 13.33 8.76
C GLY A 25 50.84 12.77 8.51
N ALA A 26 51.31 12.80 7.26
CA ALA A 26 52.69 12.54 6.91
C ALA A 26 53.48 13.81 7.22
N SER A 27 54.22 13.78 8.34
CA SER A 27 55.19 14.81 8.63
C SER A 27 56.41 14.63 7.70
N GLU A 28 57.09 15.71 7.32
CA GLU A 28 58.37 15.62 6.58
C GLU A 28 59.42 14.80 7.36
N GLN A 29 59.26 14.65 8.68
CA GLN A 29 60.11 13.82 9.53
C GLN A 29 59.98 12.32 9.27
N ASP A 30 58.89 11.82 8.68
CA ASP A 30 58.73 10.39 8.39
C ASP A 30 59.54 9.93 7.15
N ILE A 31 60.16 10.87 6.43
CA ILE A 31 60.95 10.59 5.21
C ILE A 31 62.45 10.41 5.53
N ILE A 32 62.91 10.72 6.74
CA ILE A 32 64.33 10.72 7.12
C ILE A 32 64.59 9.78 8.30
N ASP A 33 64.34 8.48 8.13
CA ASP A 33 64.83 7.44 9.05
C ASP A 33 65.45 6.28 8.26
N GLU A 34 66.35 6.61 7.33
CA GLU A 34 67.36 5.70 6.79
C GLU A 34 68.77 6.21 7.14
N GLU A 35 69.08 6.43 8.40
CA GLU A 35 70.48 6.48 8.84
C GLU A 35 70.72 5.63 10.09
N ASN A 36 71.07 4.38 9.81
CA ASN A 36 72.02 3.54 10.53
C ASN A 36 72.60 4.12 11.85
N VAL A 37 72.02 3.75 12.99
CA VAL A 37 72.74 3.80 14.28
C VAL A 37 72.52 2.52 15.08
N GLY A 38 73.61 1.75 15.17
CA GLY A 38 74.03 0.91 16.29
C GLY A 38 72.99 0.33 17.24
N GLY A 39 72.75 -0.97 17.12
CA GLY A 39 72.11 -1.74 18.19
C GLY A 39 72.17 -3.23 17.90
N THR A 40 72.97 -3.96 18.67
CA THR A 40 73.00 -5.43 18.67
C THR A 40 71.62 -5.97 19.03
N SER A 41 70.81 -6.29 18.03
CA SER A 41 69.57 -7.04 18.18
C SER A 41 69.70 -8.27 17.33
N THR A 42 69.75 -9.44 17.97
CA THR A 42 69.48 -10.74 17.36
C THR A 42 68.05 -10.72 16.81
N GLY A 43 67.88 -10.07 15.67
CA GLY A 43 66.61 -9.77 15.06
C GLY A 43 66.18 -10.94 14.19
N ARG A 44 64.98 -11.48 14.45
CA ARG A 44 64.33 -12.35 13.47
C ARG A 44 64.29 -11.66 12.10
N PRO A 45 64.43 -12.41 11.00
CA PRO A 45 64.42 -11.85 9.65
C PRO A 45 63.25 -10.90 9.44
N ILE A 46 63.50 -9.70 8.90
CA ILE A 46 62.51 -8.64 8.62
C ILE A 46 61.27 -9.19 7.89
N GLY A 47 61.45 -10.18 7.01
CA GLY A 47 60.35 -10.85 6.31
C GLY A 47 59.33 -11.53 7.23
N ILE A 48 59.75 -12.06 8.38
CA ILE A 48 58.85 -12.74 9.34
C ILE A 48 57.97 -11.72 10.06
N LYS A 49 58.51 -10.55 10.44
CA LYS A 49 57.72 -9.45 11.03
C LYS A 49 56.69 -8.91 10.05
N LYS A 50 57.08 -8.65 8.79
CA LYS A 50 56.14 -8.19 7.75
C LYS A 50 55.07 -9.24 7.43
N ALA A 51 55.42 -10.52 7.38
CA ALA A 51 54.46 -11.61 7.16
C ALA A 51 53.44 -11.73 8.30
N LYS A 52 53.87 -11.57 9.56
CA LYS A 52 52.98 -11.62 10.72
C LYS A 52 52.05 -10.41 10.79
N GLY A 53 52.53 -9.22 10.43
CA GLY A 53 51.71 -8.01 10.30
C GLY A 53 50.64 -8.17 9.20
N LYS A 54 51.03 -8.62 8.00
CA LYS A 54 50.10 -8.87 6.89
C LYS A 54 48.98 -9.83 7.25
N LYS A 55 49.30 -10.96 7.91
CA LYS A 55 48.29 -11.92 8.37
C LYS A 55 47.25 -11.30 9.30
N LYS A 56 47.68 -10.47 10.25
CA LYS A 56 46.78 -9.78 11.18
C LYS A 56 45.84 -8.81 10.43
N THR A 57 46.37 -8.06 9.47
CA THR A 57 45.56 -7.18 8.62
C THR A 57 44.59 -7.96 7.72
N GLU A 58 45.01 -9.12 7.21
CA GLU A 58 44.15 -10.03 6.43
C GLU A 58 43.00 -10.60 7.28
N GLU A 59 43.27 -11.00 8.53
CA GLU A 59 42.25 -11.44 9.49
C GLU A 59 41.27 -10.31 9.84
N GLU A 60 41.75 -9.10 10.10
CA GLU A 60 40.91 -7.92 10.34
C GLU A 60 40.03 -7.60 9.13
N ASN A 61 40.59 -7.64 7.91
CA ASN A 61 39.84 -7.45 6.67
C ASN A 61 38.78 -8.54 6.46
N ALA A 62 39.07 -9.80 6.81
CA ALA A 62 38.12 -10.89 6.71
C ALA A 62 36.90 -10.65 7.62
N ILE A 63 37.12 -10.16 8.84
CA ILE A 63 36.04 -9.80 9.78
C ILE A 63 35.15 -8.71 9.19
N VAL A 64 35.75 -7.64 8.65
CA VAL A 64 35.02 -6.52 8.04
C VAL A 64 34.19 -7.00 6.84
N ILE A 65 34.75 -7.88 6.01
CA ILE A 65 34.04 -8.45 4.85
C ILE A 65 32.83 -9.28 5.29
N GLU A 66 32.96 -10.09 6.34
CA GLU A 66 31.84 -10.86 6.88
C GLU A 66 30.74 -9.95 7.46
N GLU A 67 31.11 -8.88 8.16
CA GLU A 67 30.14 -7.91 8.66
C GLU A 67 29.37 -7.21 7.52
N ILE A 68 30.07 -6.82 6.45
CA ILE A 68 29.44 -6.23 5.26
C ILE A 68 28.49 -7.23 4.60
N ARG A 69 28.88 -8.50 4.48
CA ARG A 69 28.02 -9.56 3.93
C ARG A 69 26.75 -9.72 4.75
N GLU A 70 26.89 -9.74 6.07
CA GLU A 70 25.76 -9.87 6.99
C GLU A 70 24.81 -8.67 6.91
N GLN A 71 25.34 -7.45 6.92
CA GLN A 71 24.53 -6.24 6.79
C GLN A 71 23.78 -6.20 5.44
N ASN A 72 24.42 -6.64 4.35
CA ASN A 72 23.79 -6.73 3.03
C ASN A 72 22.68 -7.79 3.00
N ARG A 73 22.87 -8.93 3.67
CA ARG A 73 21.83 -9.95 3.83
C ARG A 73 20.61 -9.37 4.53
N GLN A 74 20.82 -8.72 5.69
CA GLN A 74 19.76 -8.08 6.44
C GLN A 74 19.05 -6.98 5.64
N LEU A 75 19.80 -6.20 4.84
CA LEU A 75 19.21 -5.17 3.99
C LEU A 75 18.27 -5.79 2.94
N SER A 76 18.69 -6.85 2.28
CA SER A 76 17.85 -7.60 1.32
C SER A 76 16.59 -8.16 1.96
N GLU A 77 16.69 -8.74 3.16
CA GLU A 77 15.53 -9.23 3.93
C GLU A 77 14.57 -8.10 4.31
N ARG A 78 15.08 -6.94 4.75
CA ARG A 78 14.24 -5.79 5.07
C ARG A 78 13.53 -5.23 3.83
N LEU A 79 14.18 -5.23 2.67
CA LEU A 79 13.59 -4.74 1.42
C LEU A 79 12.49 -5.65 0.89
N THR A 80 12.70 -6.97 0.95
CA THR A 80 11.69 -7.98 0.57
C THR A 80 10.48 -7.89 1.50
N LYS A 81 10.70 -7.95 2.82
CA LYS A 81 9.64 -7.80 3.82
C LYS A 81 8.84 -6.50 3.64
N ARG A 82 9.49 -5.37 3.40
CA ARG A 82 8.80 -4.09 3.17
C ARG A 82 7.92 -4.12 1.92
N ASN A 83 8.32 -4.85 0.87
CA ASN A 83 7.47 -5.04 -0.29
C ASN A 83 6.26 -5.91 0.03
N ASP A 84 6.44 -7.00 0.78
CA ASP A 84 5.35 -7.88 1.21
C ASP A 84 4.35 -7.13 2.09
N ASP A 85 4.82 -6.37 3.08
CA ASP A 85 3.99 -5.54 3.95
C ASP A 85 3.19 -4.52 3.13
N LYS A 86 3.82 -3.90 2.13
CA LYS A 86 3.15 -2.95 1.23
C LYS A 86 2.03 -3.64 0.44
N GLN A 87 2.28 -4.83 -0.11
CA GLN A 87 1.26 -5.60 -0.85
C GLN A 87 0.11 -6.04 0.05
N GLN A 88 0.41 -6.56 1.25
CA GLN A 88 -0.60 -6.96 2.23
C GLN A 88 -1.46 -5.76 2.65
N ASN A 89 -0.84 -4.60 2.88
CA ASN A 89 -1.56 -3.38 3.24
C ASN A 89 -2.56 -2.94 2.15
N TYR A 90 -2.19 -3.03 0.86
CA TYR A 90 -3.14 -2.76 -0.23
C TYR A 90 -4.29 -3.76 -0.25
N HIS A 91 -4.00 -5.05 -0.06
CA HIS A 91 -5.03 -6.09 -0.04
C HIS A 91 -6.02 -5.86 1.13
N ILE A 92 -5.50 -5.57 2.32
CA ILE A 92 -6.30 -5.26 3.51
C ILE A 92 -7.16 -4.01 3.26
N GLN A 93 -6.61 -2.97 2.65
CA GLN A 93 -7.35 -1.75 2.34
C GLN A 93 -8.52 -2.02 1.39
N MET A 94 -8.29 -2.79 0.32
CA MET A 94 -9.37 -3.18 -0.60
C MET A 94 -10.45 -4.00 0.10
N LEU A 95 -10.07 -4.98 0.93
CA LEU A 95 -11.03 -5.80 1.67
C LEU A 95 -11.87 -4.97 2.63
N ARG A 96 -11.26 -4.00 3.32
CA ARG A 96 -11.97 -3.06 4.20
C ARG A 96 -12.97 -2.22 3.42
N ALA A 97 -12.54 -1.60 2.31
CA ALA A 97 -13.43 -0.79 1.47
C ALA A 97 -14.62 -1.61 0.94
N GLN A 98 -14.39 -2.84 0.49
CA GLN A 98 -15.47 -3.72 0.02
C GLN A 98 -16.43 -4.10 1.15
N THR A 99 -15.91 -4.37 2.35
CA THR A 99 -16.72 -4.73 3.51
C THR A 99 -17.56 -3.55 3.99
N GLU A 100 -16.98 -2.35 4.01
CA GLU A 100 -17.68 -1.10 4.36
C GLU A 100 -18.81 -0.81 3.37
N ALA A 101 -18.57 -0.94 2.06
CA ALA A 101 -19.60 -0.78 1.04
C ALA A 101 -20.76 -1.77 1.24
N LYS A 102 -20.46 -3.07 1.42
CA LYS A 102 -21.48 -4.09 1.69
C LYS A 102 -22.26 -3.80 2.98
N LYS A 103 -21.60 -3.28 4.02
CA LYS A 103 -22.24 -2.93 5.29
C LYS A 103 -23.24 -1.79 5.12
N VAL A 104 -22.89 -0.77 4.33
CA VAL A 104 -23.80 0.35 4.00
C VAL A 104 -25.01 -0.14 3.23
N ASP A 105 -24.81 -1.00 2.20
CA ASP A 105 -25.91 -1.57 1.42
C ASP A 105 -26.86 -2.41 2.28
N VAL A 106 -26.31 -3.24 3.17
CA VAL A 106 -27.12 -4.04 4.10
C VAL A 106 -27.88 -3.15 5.07
N ALA A 107 -27.27 -2.06 5.57
CA ALA A 107 -27.95 -1.11 6.44
C ALA A 107 -29.12 -0.43 5.70
N ALA A 108 -28.91 0.03 4.46
CA ALA A 108 -29.94 0.64 3.65
C ALA A 108 -31.12 -0.32 3.40
N LYS A 109 -30.83 -1.58 3.03
CA LYS A 109 -31.86 -2.61 2.85
C LYS A 109 -32.63 -2.90 4.14
N LYS A 110 -31.95 -2.91 5.30
CA LYS A 110 -32.61 -3.10 6.60
C LYS A 110 -33.57 -1.96 6.93
N VAL A 111 -33.18 -0.71 6.68
CA VAL A 111 -34.05 0.45 6.87
C VAL A 111 -35.28 0.35 5.96
N ALA A 112 -35.09 0.06 4.68
CA ALA A 112 -36.20 -0.11 3.73
C ALA A 112 -37.18 -1.22 4.16
N VAL A 113 -36.67 -2.36 4.63
CA VAL A 113 -37.52 -3.45 5.15
C VAL A 113 -38.27 -3.03 6.41
N ALA A 114 -37.66 -2.25 7.30
CA ALA A 114 -38.30 -1.75 8.50
C ALA A 114 -39.45 -0.78 8.16
N GLU A 115 -39.23 0.14 7.20
CA GLU A 115 -40.28 1.04 6.70
C GLU A 115 -41.46 0.28 6.11
N ILE A 116 -41.20 -0.71 5.24
CA ILE A 116 -42.26 -1.54 4.65
C ILE A 116 -43.06 -2.29 5.73
N ARG A 117 -42.39 -2.79 6.78
CA ARG A 117 -43.04 -3.47 7.90
C ARG A 117 -43.97 -2.54 8.67
N GLU A 118 -43.55 -1.30 8.93
CA GLU A 118 -44.37 -0.33 9.64
C GLU A 118 -45.54 0.16 8.78
N GLU A 119 -45.32 0.43 7.50
CA GLU A 119 -46.41 0.73 6.57
C GLU A 119 -47.44 -0.41 6.51
N ASN A 120 -47.00 -1.67 6.47
CA ASN A 120 -47.89 -2.83 6.50
C ASN A 120 -48.67 -2.91 7.81
N ARG A 121 -48.05 -2.54 8.94
CA ARG A 121 -48.74 -2.48 10.23
C ARG A 121 -49.91 -1.49 10.20
N ILE A 122 -49.69 -0.31 9.65
CA ILE A 122 -50.72 0.73 9.48
C ILE A 122 -51.80 0.25 8.49
N LEU A 123 -51.39 -0.36 7.38
CA LEU A 123 -52.31 -0.86 6.35
C LEU A 123 -53.24 -1.97 6.86
N LEU A 124 -52.73 -2.85 7.71
CA LEU A 124 -53.48 -3.96 8.30
C LEU A 124 -54.25 -3.59 9.57
N THR A 125 -54.15 -2.34 10.04
CA THR A 125 -54.91 -1.89 11.20
C THR A 125 -56.40 -1.80 10.83
N ASN A 126 -57.22 -2.57 11.54
CA ASN A 126 -58.66 -2.56 11.35
C ASN A 126 -59.28 -1.30 11.99
N LEU A 127 -59.98 -0.51 11.18
CA LEU A 127 -60.58 0.76 11.61
C LEU A 127 -61.70 0.59 12.64
N ASN A 128 -62.36 -0.58 12.67
CA ASN A 128 -63.44 -0.86 13.62
C ASN A 128 -62.92 -1.04 15.05
N ASP A 129 -61.65 -1.42 15.21
CA ASP A 129 -61.01 -1.63 16.50
C ASP A 129 -60.45 -0.32 17.10
N VAL A 130 -60.51 0.79 16.35
CA VAL A 130 -60.07 2.12 16.77
C VAL A 130 -61.24 2.88 17.40
N ALA A 131 -61.18 3.09 18.71
CA ALA A 131 -62.24 3.75 19.46
C ALA A 131 -62.39 5.25 19.12
N ASP A 132 -61.27 5.97 19.00
CA ASP A 132 -61.25 7.42 18.72
C ASP A 132 -61.57 7.72 17.24
N PRO A 133 -62.64 8.51 16.94
CA PRO A 133 -62.97 8.93 15.59
C PRO A 133 -61.86 9.67 14.85
N ASN A 134 -61.12 10.55 15.54
CA ASN A 134 -60.08 11.36 14.90
C ASN A 134 -58.87 10.52 14.52
N LEU A 135 -58.42 9.65 15.44
CA LEU A 135 -57.35 8.69 15.18
C LEU A 135 -57.72 7.73 14.05
N ARG A 136 -58.97 7.29 13.99
CA ARG A 136 -59.48 6.41 12.93
C ARG A 136 -59.43 7.08 11.55
N GLU A 137 -59.78 8.36 11.46
CA GLU A 137 -59.67 9.12 10.21
C GLU A 137 -58.22 9.34 9.81
N LEU A 138 -57.33 9.63 10.77
CA LEU A 138 -55.89 9.71 10.54
C LEU A 138 -55.34 8.40 9.95
N ILE A 139 -55.60 7.26 10.58
CA ILE A 139 -55.16 5.94 10.08
C ILE A 139 -55.73 5.69 8.67
N ARG A 140 -57.01 5.99 8.42
CA ARG A 140 -57.61 5.85 7.08
C ARG A 140 -56.90 6.72 6.03
N SER A 141 -56.54 7.96 6.37
CA SER A 141 -55.80 8.84 5.47
C SER A 141 -54.39 8.32 5.18
N GLU A 142 -53.70 7.81 6.20
CA GLU A 142 -52.37 7.20 6.08
C GLU A 142 -52.41 5.92 5.22
N GLN A 143 -53.41 5.06 5.40
CA GLN A 143 -53.62 3.88 4.56
C GLN A 143 -53.74 4.26 3.08
N LYS A 144 -54.53 5.29 2.76
CA LYS A 144 -54.66 5.81 1.39
C LYS A 144 -53.34 6.35 0.86
N ARG A 145 -52.62 7.13 1.67
CA ARG A 145 -51.30 7.68 1.31
C ARG A 145 -50.29 6.58 1.00
N ILE A 146 -50.24 5.52 1.81
CA ILE A 146 -49.34 4.37 1.62
C ILE A 146 -49.67 3.62 0.32
N VAL A 147 -50.95 3.34 0.05
CA VAL A 147 -51.37 2.67 -1.20
C VAL A 147 -50.98 3.50 -2.42
N GLN A 148 -51.22 4.82 -2.38
CA GLN A 148 -50.83 5.70 -3.47
C GLN A 148 -49.31 5.73 -3.68
N LYS A 149 -48.53 5.91 -2.61
CA LYS A 149 -47.06 5.90 -2.65
C LYS A 149 -46.52 4.63 -3.32
N ARG A 150 -47.04 3.45 -2.94
CA ARG A 150 -46.62 2.16 -3.51
C ARG A 150 -47.03 2.01 -4.97
N SER A 151 -48.21 2.51 -5.35
CA SER A 151 -48.63 2.56 -6.75
C SER A 151 -47.68 3.39 -7.59
N ASP A 152 -47.24 4.55 -7.08
CA ASP A 152 -46.30 5.43 -7.78
C ASP A 152 -44.89 4.81 -7.87
N GLU A 153 -44.44 4.08 -6.85
CA GLU A 153 -43.16 3.35 -6.85
C GLU A 153 -43.14 2.19 -7.86
N LEU A 154 -44.24 1.42 -7.95
CA LEU A 154 -44.41 0.36 -8.94
C LEU A 154 -44.38 0.92 -10.38
N ALA A 155 -45.05 2.05 -10.61
CA ALA A 155 -45.06 2.73 -11.91
C ALA A 155 -43.65 3.20 -12.34
N LYS A 156 -42.81 3.63 -11.39
CA LYS A 156 -41.42 4.03 -11.66
C LYS A 156 -40.51 2.85 -11.98
N GLN A 157 -40.70 1.69 -11.35
CA GLN A 157 -39.94 0.47 -11.68
C GLN A 157 -40.24 -0.05 -13.09
N SER A 158 -41.48 0.07 -13.57
CA SER A 158 -41.85 -0.33 -14.95
C SER A 158 -41.23 0.54 -16.05
N GLN A 159 -40.73 1.74 -15.74
CA GLN A 159 -40.06 2.61 -16.72
C GLN A 159 -38.53 2.41 -16.78
N SER A 160 -37.92 1.68 -15.82
CA SER A 160 -36.46 1.48 -15.77
C SER A 160 -35.98 0.11 -16.27
N THR A 161 -36.87 -0.80 -16.68
CA THR A 161 -36.50 -2.09 -17.29
C THR A 161 -36.59 -2.04 -18.82
N SER A 162 -35.83 -1.14 -19.44
CA SER A 162 -35.34 -1.37 -20.81
C SER A 162 -33.87 -1.79 -20.74
N THR A 163 -33.61 -2.93 -20.11
CA THR A 163 -32.31 -3.62 -20.20
C THR A 163 -32.55 -5.08 -20.60
N PRO A 164 -31.61 -5.67 -21.36
CA PRO A 164 -31.90 -6.46 -22.55
C PRO A 164 -32.04 -7.94 -22.20
N PHE A 165 -33.12 -8.33 -21.53
CA PHE A 165 -33.39 -9.76 -21.30
C PHE A 165 -33.69 -10.53 -22.62
N GLY A 166 -33.91 -9.81 -23.73
CA GLY A 166 -34.11 -10.39 -25.07
C GLY A 166 -32.83 -10.73 -25.84
N GLN A 167 -31.65 -10.20 -25.47
CA GLN A 167 -30.43 -10.39 -26.27
C GLN A 167 -29.80 -11.80 -26.17
N TYR A 168 -30.30 -12.66 -25.28
CA TYR A 168 -29.81 -14.04 -25.14
C TYR A 168 -30.50 -15.04 -26.07
N PHE A 169 -31.55 -14.63 -26.79
CA PHE A 169 -32.36 -15.54 -27.62
C PHE A 169 -32.32 -15.23 -29.12
N ASP A 170 -31.64 -14.16 -29.55
CA ASP A 170 -31.55 -13.78 -30.97
C ASP A 170 -30.58 -14.67 -31.79
N ASP A 171 -29.72 -15.46 -31.14
CA ASP A 171 -28.68 -16.27 -31.81
C ASP A 171 -29.11 -17.69 -32.21
N PHE A 172 -30.37 -18.09 -31.98
CA PHE A 172 -30.88 -19.39 -32.47
C PHE A 172 -31.29 -19.38 -33.95
N GLY A 173 -31.13 -18.25 -34.65
CA GLY A 173 -31.41 -18.07 -36.07
C GLY A 173 -30.18 -18.23 -36.98
N GLY A 174 -29.19 -19.03 -36.59
CA GLY A 174 -28.01 -19.30 -37.41
C GLY A 174 -28.32 -20.24 -38.57
N SER A 175 -28.67 -19.68 -39.72
CA SER A 175 -28.60 -20.34 -41.04
C SER A 175 -27.12 -20.61 -41.39
N GLY A 176 -26.53 -21.65 -40.80
CA GLY A 176 -25.18 -22.13 -41.12
C GLY A 176 -25.23 -23.62 -41.45
N ASN A 177 -24.92 -23.96 -42.71
CA ASN A 177 -24.89 -25.33 -43.24
C ASN A 177 -23.66 -26.13 -42.77
N ASP A 178 -23.24 -25.99 -41.52
CA ASP A 178 -22.02 -26.63 -40.99
C ASP A 178 -22.36 -27.86 -40.13
N LEU A 179 -23.00 -28.85 -40.74
CA LEU A 179 -23.07 -30.21 -40.19
C LEU A 179 -21.93 -31.05 -40.80
N PRO A 180 -21.13 -31.78 -39.99
CA PRO A 180 -20.09 -32.64 -40.52
C PRO A 180 -20.68 -33.88 -41.18
N ASP A 181 -20.13 -34.25 -42.34
CA ASP A 181 -20.39 -35.53 -43.00
C ASP A 181 -20.02 -36.68 -42.06
N TYR A 182 -20.97 -37.61 -41.89
CA TYR A 182 -20.76 -38.90 -41.24
C TYR A 182 -20.13 -39.90 -42.20
#